data_AF-A0A8A1LJC2-F1
#
_entry.id   AF-A0A8A1LJC2-F1
#
_cell.length_a   1.000
_cell.length_b   1.000
_cell.length_c   1.000
_cell.angle_alpha   90.00
_cell.angle_beta   90.00
_cell.angle_gamma   90.00
#
_symmetry.space_group_name_H-M   'P 1'
#
loop_
_entity.id
_entity.type
_entity.pdbx_description
1 polymer ?
#
loop_
_entity_poly.entity_id
_entity_poly.type
_entity_poly.pdbx_seq_one_letter_code
_entity_poly.pdbx_strand_id
1 'polypeptide(L)'
;MEWVEGIVVRQVVDRWEKWLKSREKAAGPADAEQDDGAAESIRKGEEDICALLRRIGLVVGAMHRAGIVHGDLTTSNLILRPIAPVSNALSEEDAQGAEASGLPMDTPIRQDAELQSTATTATTTNVGKKPSLEGEIVLIDFGLASQSIQDEDRAVDLYVLERAFGSSHPRTEPFFHEVLKGYAESYKTANVVLKKLEQVRLRGRKRSMVG
;
A
#
# COMPACT_ATOMS: atom_id res chain seq x y z
N MET A 1 -17.92 11.16 3.42
CA MET A 1 -16.71 10.33 3.59
C MET A 1 -16.54 9.59 2.28
N GLU A 2 -15.51 9.95 1.51
CA GLU A 2 -15.17 9.22 0.29
C GLU A 2 -14.55 7.88 0.68
N TRP A 3 -15.07 6.78 0.12
CA TRP A 3 -14.51 5.46 0.32
C TRP A 3 -13.26 5.32 -0.54
N VAL A 4 -12.12 4.99 0.06
CA VAL A 4 -10.91 4.67 -0.68
C VAL A 4 -11.00 3.22 -1.13
N GLU A 5 -11.26 2.99 -2.42
CA GLU A 5 -11.19 1.66 -3.01
C GLU A 5 -9.74 1.13 -2.97
N GLY A 6 -9.55 -0.06 -2.40
CA GLY A 6 -8.25 -0.72 -2.31
C GLY A 6 -8.13 -1.73 -1.18
N ILE A 7 -6.99 -2.41 -1.12
CA ILE A 7 -6.65 -3.39 -0.07
C ILE A 7 -5.58 -2.78 0.83
N VAL A 8 -5.73 -2.95 2.14
CA VAL A 8 -4.72 -2.50 3.11
C VAL A 8 -3.39 -3.21 2.84
N VAL A 9 -2.29 -2.46 2.80
CA VAL A 9 -0.94 -2.99 2.50
C VAL A 9 -0.58 -4.15 3.43
N ARG A 10 -0.93 -4.07 4.72
CA ARG A 10 -0.81 -5.20 5.65
C ARG A 10 -1.34 -6.52 5.08
N GLN A 11 -2.57 -6.51 4.55
CA GLN A 11 -3.18 -7.72 3.98
C GLN A 11 -2.49 -8.16 2.68
N VAL A 12 -1.99 -7.21 1.90
CA VAL A 12 -1.25 -7.49 0.66
C VAL A 12 0.05 -8.23 0.97
N VAL A 13 0.81 -7.73 1.95
CA VAL A 13 2.05 -8.35 2.42
C VAL A 13 1.77 -9.72 3.03
N ASP A 14 0.74 -9.87 3.86
CA ASP A 14 0.34 -11.17 4.44
C ASP A 14 0.00 -12.22 3.37
N ARG A 15 -0.66 -11.80 2.28
CA ARG A 15 -0.96 -12.70 1.14
C ARG A 15 0.31 -13.10 0.40
N TRP A 16 1.23 -12.16 0.21
CA TRP A 16 2.53 -12.44 -0.41
C TRP A 16 3.37 -13.41 0.43
N GLU A 17 3.45 -13.23 1.75
CA GLU A 17 4.18 -14.15 2.64
C GLU A 17 3.59 -15.57 2.63
N LYS A 18 2.26 -15.68 2.59
CA LYS A 18 1.58 -16.99 2.45
C LYS A 18 1.89 -17.65 1.12
N TRP A 19 1.88 -16.87 0.03
CA TRP A 19 2.22 -17.36 -1.31
C TRP A 19 3.68 -17.83 -1.37
N LEU A 20 4.62 -17.06 -0.81
CA LEU A 20 6.04 -17.40 -0.76
C LEU A 20 6.26 -18.72 0.00
N LYS A 21 5.67 -18.86 1.19
CA LYS A 21 5.76 -20.09 2.00
C LYS A 21 5.23 -21.32 1.27
N SER A 22 4.15 -21.17 0.49
CA SER A 22 3.61 -22.25 -0.34
C SER A 22 4.58 -22.65 -1.45
N ARG A 23 5.31 -21.70 -2.05
CA ARG A 23 6.30 -21.97 -3.10
C ARG A 23 7.58 -22.59 -2.53
N GLU A 24 8.06 -22.13 -1.38
CA GLU A 24 9.19 -22.74 -0.68
C GLU A 24 8.89 -24.20 -0.29
N LYS A 25 7.68 -24.46 0.22
CA LYS A 25 7.25 -25.83 0.56
C LYS A 25 7.12 -26.72 -0.68
N ALA A 26 6.71 -26.15 -1.80
CA ALA A 26 6.63 -26.86 -3.09
C ALA A 26 8.02 -27.14 -3.69
N ALA A 27 9.02 -26.30 -3.38
CA ALA A 27 10.39 -26.45 -3.89
C ALA A 27 11.19 -27.59 -3.23
N GLY A 28 10.78 -28.09 -2.05
CA GLY A 28 11.36 -29.27 -1.40
C GLY A 28 12.86 -29.18 -1.04
N PRO A 29 13.41 -30.13 -0.24
CA PRO A 29 14.83 -30.15 0.08
C PRO A 29 15.65 -30.75 -1.08
N ALA A 30 16.42 -29.89 -1.75
CA ALA A 30 17.73 -30.05 -2.43
C ALA A 30 18.10 -31.29 -3.29
N ASP A 31 17.27 -32.32 -3.39
CA ASP A 31 17.58 -33.55 -4.15
C ASP A 31 16.56 -33.78 -5.28
N ALA A 32 16.45 -32.81 -6.20
CA ALA A 32 15.88 -33.04 -7.52
C ALA A 32 16.45 -32.00 -8.49
N GLU A 33 17.16 -32.48 -9.49
CA GLU A 33 17.66 -31.68 -10.60
C GLU A 33 16.49 -30.94 -11.29
N GLN A 34 16.68 -29.62 -11.50
CA GLN A 34 15.88 -28.73 -12.35
C GLN A 34 14.43 -28.43 -11.90
N ASP A 35 14.27 -27.37 -11.09
CA ASP A 35 13.09 -26.51 -11.13
C ASP A 35 13.50 -25.03 -11.24
N ASP A 36 14.11 -24.67 -12.38
CA ASP A 36 14.52 -23.30 -12.73
C ASP A 36 13.33 -22.33 -12.68
N GLY A 37 12.11 -22.84 -12.96
CA GLY A 37 10.88 -22.05 -13.01
C GLY A 37 10.33 -21.65 -11.63
N ALA A 38 10.44 -22.50 -10.60
CA ALA A 38 10.05 -22.11 -9.24
C ALA A 38 11.01 -21.10 -8.62
N ALA A 39 12.32 -21.26 -8.83
CA ALA A 39 13.33 -20.32 -8.38
C ALA A 39 13.14 -18.94 -9.04
N GLU A 40 12.92 -18.90 -10.36
CA GLU A 40 12.64 -17.66 -11.09
C GLU A 40 11.34 -17.00 -10.59
N SER A 41 10.30 -17.80 -10.32
CA SER A 41 9.05 -17.28 -9.79
C SER A 41 9.20 -16.63 -8.41
N ILE A 42 9.99 -17.25 -7.51
CA ILE A 42 10.27 -16.72 -6.17
C ILE A 42 11.01 -15.39 -6.30
N ARG A 43 12.07 -15.34 -7.12
CA ARG A 43 12.84 -14.12 -7.38
C ARG A 43 11.95 -13.00 -7.92
N LYS A 44 11.08 -13.30 -8.89
CA LYS A 44 10.09 -12.34 -9.41
C LYS A 44 9.07 -11.91 -8.33
N GLY A 45 8.79 -12.77 -7.35
CA GLY A 45 7.95 -12.44 -6.19
C GLY A 45 8.65 -11.44 -5.27
N GLU A 46 9.95 -11.62 -5.03
CA GLU A 46 10.79 -10.71 -4.25
C GLU A 46 10.95 -9.36 -4.95
N GLU A 47 11.14 -9.35 -6.28
CA GLU A 47 11.23 -8.11 -7.06
C GLU A 47 9.94 -7.28 -6.95
N ASP A 48 8.76 -7.91 -6.98
CA ASP A 48 7.49 -7.19 -6.83
C ASP A 48 7.30 -6.58 -5.43
N ILE A 49 7.69 -7.29 -4.36
CA ILE A 49 7.58 -6.73 -3.00
C ILE A 49 8.57 -5.57 -2.83
N CYS A 50 9.78 -5.68 -3.37
CA CYS A 50 10.74 -4.58 -3.42
C CYS A 50 10.16 -3.36 -4.16
N ALA A 51 9.49 -3.58 -5.30
CA ALA A 51 8.84 -2.52 -6.06
C ALA A 51 7.66 -1.88 -5.29
N LEU A 52 6.89 -2.66 -4.54
CA LEU A 52 5.85 -2.14 -3.64
C LEU A 52 6.46 -1.27 -2.54
N LEU A 53 7.46 -1.77 -1.83
CA LEU A 53 8.11 -1.06 -0.72
C LEU A 53 8.79 0.24 -1.19
N ARG A 54 9.44 0.22 -2.35
CA ARG A 54 10.02 1.42 -2.94
C ARG A 54 8.98 2.48 -3.26
N ARG A 55 7.80 2.09 -3.78
CA ARG A 55 6.68 3.01 -3.99
C ARG A 55 6.14 3.59 -2.69
N ILE A 56 5.99 2.78 -1.64
CA ILE A 56 5.61 3.27 -0.30
C ILE A 56 6.61 4.35 0.15
N GLY A 57 7.91 4.09 0.00
CA GLY A 57 8.97 5.05 0.32
C GLY A 57 8.84 6.37 -0.45
N LEU A 58 8.51 6.30 -1.75
CA LEU A 58 8.30 7.49 -2.59
C LEU A 58 7.09 8.32 -2.12
N VAL A 59 5.96 7.67 -1.78
CA VAL A 59 4.75 8.39 -1.35
C VAL A 59 4.94 9.02 0.04
N VAL A 60 5.56 8.29 0.98
CA VAL A 60 5.94 8.85 2.30
C VAL A 60 6.92 10.01 2.12
N GLY A 61 7.86 9.88 1.19
CA GLY A 61 8.78 10.94 0.82
C GLY A 61 8.07 12.18 0.27
N ALA A 62 7.08 12.00 -0.59
CA ALA A 62 6.26 13.09 -1.12
C ALA A 62 5.45 13.80 -0.03
N MET A 63 4.89 13.06 0.93
CA MET A 63 4.20 13.60 2.10
C MET A 63 5.14 14.47 2.95
N HIS A 64 6.32 13.95 3.30
CA HIS A 64 7.32 14.71 4.08
C HIS A 64 7.85 15.92 3.32
N ARG A 65 8.01 15.82 1.99
CA ARG A 65 8.38 16.95 1.12
C ARG A 65 7.32 18.05 1.14
N ALA A 66 6.04 17.70 1.23
CA ALA A 66 4.94 18.65 1.40
C ALA A 66 4.87 19.27 2.81
N GLY A 67 5.79 18.89 3.72
CA GLY A 67 5.81 19.39 5.10
C GLY A 67 4.77 18.75 6.01
N ILE A 68 4.19 17.62 5.60
CA ILE A 68 3.20 16.87 6.38
C ILE A 68 3.91 15.71 7.05
N VAL A 69 3.68 15.53 8.34
CA VAL A 69 4.06 14.36 9.12
C VAL A 69 2.76 13.67 9.53
N HIS A 70 2.68 12.35 9.34
CA HIS A 70 1.48 11.56 9.59
C HIS A 70 1.22 11.31 11.08
N GLY A 71 2.27 11.08 11.87
CA GLY A 71 2.19 10.85 13.32
C GLY A 71 1.79 9.44 13.76
N ASP A 72 1.24 8.62 12.84
CA ASP A 72 0.91 7.20 13.07
C ASP A 72 1.09 6.39 11.77
N LEU A 73 2.28 6.44 11.20
CA LEU A 73 2.53 5.81 9.90
C LEU A 73 2.72 4.29 10.05
N THR A 74 1.63 3.52 9.97
CA THR A 74 1.64 2.05 10.07
C THR A 74 1.22 1.36 8.76
N THR A 75 1.47 0.05 8.64
CA THR A 75 1.05 -0.74 7.45
C THR A 75 -0.47 -0.85 7.29
N SER A 76 -1.24 -0.52 8.34
CA SER A 76 -2.70 -0.50 8.29
C SER A 76 -3.25 0.83 7.75
N ASN A 77 -2.42 1.89 7.81
CA ASN A 77 -2.75 3.23 7.32
C ASN A 77 -2.30 3.45 5.85
N LEU A 78 -1.90 2.36 5.19
CA LEU A 78 -1.52 2.33 3.78
C LEU A 78 -2.51 1.45 3.02
N ILE A 79 -3.08 1.98 1.94
CA ILE A 79 -3.95 1.26 1.02
C ILE A 79 -3.28 1.13 -0.34
N LEU A 80 -3.25 -0.08 -0.87
CA LEU A 80 -2.93 -0.36 -2.26
C LEU A 80 -4.22 -0.33 -3.08
N ARG A 81 -4.37 0.69 -3.91
CA ARG A 81 -5.43 0.80 -4.89
C ARG A 81 -4.99 0.14 -6.20
N PRO A 82 -5.68 -0.91 -6.68
CA PRO A 82 -5.42 -1.46 -8.00
C PRO A 82 -5.63 -0.37 -9.06
N ILE A 83 -4.68 -0.21 -9.98
CA ILE A 83 -4.90 0.63 -11.14
C ILE A 83 -5.82 -0.16 -12.06
N ALA A 84 -7.11 0.20 -12.10
CA ALA A 84 -7.98 -0.29 -13.14
C ALA A 84 -7.36 0.11 -14.49
N PRO A 85 -7.32 -0.79 -15.50
CA PRO A 85 -6.95 -0.36 -16.84
C PRO A 85 -7.95 0.74 -17.22
N VAL A 86 -7.43 1.94 -17.48
CA VAL A 86 -8.19 3.05 -18.05
C VAL A 86 -8.66 2.62 -19.44
N SER A 87 -9.80 1.93 -19.50
CA SER A 87 -10.58 1.85 -20.73
C SER A 87 -11.17 3.23 -20.94
N ASN A 88 -10.57 4.00 -21.85
CA ASN A 88 -11.06 5.25 -22.45
C ASN A 88 -12.24 5.92 -21.73
N ALA A 89 -11.93 6.86 -20.84
CA ALA A 89 -12.89 7.88 -20.38
C ALA A 89 -12.39 9.26 -20.81
N LEU A 90 -12.13 9.42 -22.11
CA LEU A 90 -12.10 10.69 -22.82
C LEU A 90 -12.80 10.46 -24.17
N SER A 91 -14.12 10.34 -24.14
CA SER A 91 -14.94 10.75 -25.27
C SER A 91 -15.14 12.26 -25.13
N GLU A 92 -14.30 13.01 -25.82
CA GLU A 92 -14.62 14.36 -26.25
C GLU A 92 -15.86 14.26 -27.15
N GLU A 93 -17.01 14.76 -26.70
CA GLU A 93 -18.12 15.14 -27.58
C GLU A 93 -18.66 16.51 -27.13
N ASP A 94 -18.15 17.51 -27.86
CA ASP A 94 -18.82 18.69 -28.40
C ASP A 94 -19.76 19.54 -27.53
N ALA A 95 -19.34 20.79 -27.40
CA ALA A 95 -20.19 21.92 -27.10
C ALA A 95 -21.10 22.27 -28.29
N GLN A 96 -22.41 22.22 -28.09
CA GLN A 96 -23.35 23.19 -28.65
C GLN A 96 -24.61 23.30 -27.78
N GLY A 97 -24.89 24.53 -27.35
CA GLY A 97 -26.09 24.85 -26.57
C GLY A 97 -27.32 25.07 -27.44
N ALA A 98 -28.49 24.88 -26.82
CA ALA A 98 -29.71 25.66 -27.07
C ALA A 98 -30.72 25.40 -25.94
N GLU A 99 -31.45 26.44 -25.60
CA GLU A 99 -32.32 26.62 -24.44
C GLU A 99 -33.64 25.84 -24.47
N ALA A 100 -34.23 25.71 -23.27
CA ALA A 100 -35.64 25.99 -22.93
C ALA A 100 -36.44 24.86 -22.25
N SER A 101 -36.81 25.15 -21.00
CA SER A 101 -38.11 24.89 -20.32
C SER A 101 -38.79 23.52 -20.40
N GLY A 102 -39.03 22.93 -19.21
CA GLY A 102 -40.14 22.01 -19.02
C GLY A 102 -39.95 21.02 -17.86
N LEU A 103 -40.39 21.40 -16.66
CA LEU A 103 -40.81 20.42 -15.64
C LEU A 103 -41.99 19.62 -16.21
N PRO A 104 -42.09 18.31 -15.90
CA PRO A 104 -43.11 17.97 -14.90
C PRO A 104 -42.70 16.85 -13.93
N MET A 105 -43.27 16.98 -12.74
CA MET A 105 -43.50 15.93 -11.76
C MET A 105 -44.35 14.81 -12.36
N ASP A 106 -43.98 13.55 -12.12
CA ASP A 106 -44.94 12.54 -11.66
C ASP A 106 -44.20 11.25 -11.25
N THR A 107 -44.27 11.00 -9.95
CA THR A 107 -44.02 9.70 -9.33
C THR A 107 -45.18 8.77 -9.66
N PRO A 108 -44.93 7.47 -9.88
CA PRO A 108 -45.79 6.51 -9.21
C PRO A 108 -44.98 5.45 -8.45
N ILE A 109 -45.37 5.36 -7.18
CA ILE A 109 -45.14 4.27 -6.24
C ILE A 109 -45.38 2.92 -6.92
N ARG A 110 -44.40 2.01 -6.85
CA ARG A 110 -44.62 0.56 -6.96
C ARG A 110 -44.03 -0.11 -5.73
N GLN A 111 -44.93 -0.77 -5.00
CA GLN A 111 -44.72 -1.56 -3.81
C GLN A 111 -44.58 -3.03 -4.22
N ASP A 112 -43.77 -3.74 -3.44
CA ASP A 112 -43.71 -5.19 -3.22
C ASP A 112 -42.85 -6.10 -4.13
N ALA A 113 -42.21 -7.04 -3.40
CA ALA A 113 -41.70 -8.34 -3.80
C ALA A 113 -40.32 -8.38 -4.51
N GLU A 114 -39.24 -8.59 -3.76
CA GLU A 114 -38.74 -9.94 -3.36
C GLU A 114 -37.23 -9.91 -3.05
N LEU A 115 -36.89 -10.60 -1.96
CA LEU A 115 -35.54 -10.91 -1.55
C LEU A 115 -34.81 -11.72 -2.63
N GLN A 116 -33.80 -11.14 -3.27
CA GLN A 116 -32.68 -11.90 -3.81
C GLN A 116 -31.37 -11.20 -3.47
N SER A 117 -30.80 -11.69 -2.37
CA SER A 117 -29.37 -11.77 -2.16
C SER A 117 -28.69 -12.38 -3.39
N THR A 118 -28.09 -11.55 -4.23
CA THR A 118 -27.17 -12.01 -5.29
C THR A 118 -25.80 -11.40 -5.08
N ALA A 119 -24.96 -12.21 -4.45
CA ALA A 119 -23.56 -12.43 -4.79
C ALA A 119 -22.63 -11.21 -4.76
N THR A 120 -22.00 -11.03 -3.58
CA THR A 120 -20.56 -11.29 -3.43
C THR A 120 -19.70 -11.03 -4.68
N THR A 121 -19.32 -9.77 -4.91
CA THR A 121 -18.23 -9.46 -5.85
C THR A 121 -16.90 -9.93 -5.25
N ALA A 122 -16.51 -11.13 -5.69
CA ALA A 122 -15.14 -11.64 -5.77
C ALA A 122 -14.28 -11.64 -4.49
N THR A 123 -14.73 -12.37 -3.47
CA THR A 123 -13.78 -13.20 -2.70
C THR A 123 -13.41 -14.41 -3.56
N THR A 124 -12.55 -14.23 -4.55
CA THR A 124 -11.89 -15.38 -5.19
C THR A 124 -10.68 -15.73 -4.34
N THR A 125 -10.83 -16.76 -3.52
CA THR A 125 -9.75 -17.58 -2.97
C THR A 125 -8.97 -18.21 -4.14
N ASN A 126 -8.09 -17.41 -4.76
CA ASN A 126 -7.19 -17.88 -5.80
C ASN A 126 -5.89 -18.34 -5.14
N VAL A 127 -5.91 -19.55 -4.58
CA VAL A 127 -4.83 -20.14 -3.76
C VAL A 127 -3.51 -20.36 -4.53
N GLY A 128 -3.47 -20.09 -5.84
CA GLY A 128 -2.27 -20.23 -6.68
C GLY A 128 -1.85 -19.01 -7.50
N LYS A 129 -2.58 -17.89 -7.48
CA LYS A 129 -2.25 -16.71 -8.33
C LYS A 129 -1.46 -15.68 -7.52
N LYS A 130 -0.33 -15.21 -8.07
CA LYS A 130 0.52 -14.14 -7.50
C LYS A 130 -0.37 -12.94 -7.11
N PRO A 131 -0.28 -12.40 -5.88
CA PRO A 131 -1.03 -11.20 -5.54
C PRO A 131 -0.57 -10.05 -6.43
N SER A 132 -1.51 -9.31 -7.01
CA SER A 132 -1.18 -8.08 -7.75
C SER A 132 -0.64 -7.05 -6.76
N LEU A 133 0.68 -6.85 -6.77
CA LEU A 133 1.35 -5.82 -5.99
C LEU A 133 1.44 -4.50 -6.76
N GLU A 134 0.90 -4.45 -7.98
CA GLU A 134 0.86 -3.26 -8.83
C GLU A 134 -0.36 -2.40 -8.50
N GLY A 135 -0.11 -1.11 -8.21
CA GLY A 135 -1.16 -0.17 -7.85
C GLY A 135 -0.61 1.17 -7.37
N GLU A 136 -1.54 2.06 -7.05
CA GLU A 136 -1.29 3.33 -6.38
C GLU A 136 -1.30 3.13 -4.86
N ILE A 137 -0.35 3.75 -4.15
CA ILE A 137 -0.32 3.74 -2.69
C ILE A 137 -1.00 5.00 -2.18
N VAL A 138 -2.06 4.81 -1.40
CA VAL A 138 -2.82 5.88 -0.76
C VAL A 138 -2.59 5.81 0.75
N LEU A 139 -2.22 6.93 1.36
CA LEU A 139 -2.18 7.05 2.81
C LEU A 139 -3.56 7.48 3.33
N ILE A 140 -3.96 6.89 4.45
CA ILE A 140 -5.21 7.19 5.13
C ILE A 140 -4.95 7.47 6.60
N ASP A 141 -5.96 8.01 7.29
CA ASP A 141 -5.91 8.31 8.71
C ASP A 141 -4.87 9.37 9.12
N PHE A 142 -5.09 10.60 8.65
CA PHE A 142 -4.33 11.78 9.08
C PHE A 142 -4.80 12.33 10.44
N GLY A 143 -5.42 11.52 11.31
CA GLY A 143 -6.00 11.98 12.57
C GLY A 143 -4.98 12.55 13.57
N LEU A 144 -3.72 12.10 13.49
CA LEU A 144 -2.59 12.60 14.27
C LEU A 144 -1.58 13.39 13.42
N ALA A 145 -1.97 13.72 12.18
CA ALA A 145 -1.07 14.39 11.27
C ALA A 145 -0.83 15.84 11.72
N SER A 146 0.39 16.30 11.50
CA SER A 146 0.80 17.66 11.81
C SER A 146 1.65 18.23 10.67
N GLN A 147 1.61 19.55 10.52
CA GLN A 147 2.51 20.23 9.62
C GLN A 147 3.82 20.51 10.36
N SER A 148 4.90 19.81 9.99
CA SER A 148 6.21 19.98 10.60
C SER A 148 7.31 20.00 9.53
N ILE A 149 8.22 20.95 9.71
CA ILE A 149 9.45 21.06 8.91
C ILE A 149 10.64 20.38 9.59
N GLN A 150 10.46 19.87 10.81
CA GLN A 150 11.53 19.26 11.59
C GLN A 150 11.88 17.89 11.05
N ASP A 151 13.18 17.66 10.83
CA ASP A 151 13.67 16.37 10.35
C ASP A 151 13.57 15.25 11.40
N GLU A 152 13.48 15.61 12.69
CA GLU A 152 13.24 14.65 13.78
C GLU A 152 11.85 14.02 13.67
N ASP A 153 10.79 14.82 13.44
CA ASP A 153 9.42 14.32 13.37
C ASP A 153 9.23 13.37 12.16
N ARG A 154 9.81 13.75 11.01
CA ARG A 154 9.87 12.89 9.81
C ARG A 154 10.63 11.59 10.07
N ALA A 155 11.70 11.63 10.85
CA ALA A 155 12.49 10.46 11.21
C ALA A 155 11.73 9.55 12.20
N VAL A 156 10.93 10.14 13.10
CA VAL A 156 10.04 9.38 14.00
C VAL A 156 8.96 8.66 13.21
N ASP A 157 8.34 9.30 12.22
CA ASP A 157 7.36 8.66 11.33
C ASP A 157 7.94 7.45 10.58
N LEU A 158 9.12 7.60 9.99
CA LEU A 158 9.82 6.49 9.33
C LEU A 158 10.17 5.37 10.31
N TYR A 159 10.54 5.72 11.54
CA TYR A 159 10.82 4.74 12.58
C TYR A 159 9.57 3.98 13.03
N VAL A 160 8.42 4.65 13.15
CA VAL A 160 7.14 3.98 13.44
C VAL A 160 6.78 3.00 12.33
N LEU A 161 6.95 3.40 11.07
CA LEU A 161 6.72 2.53 9.93
C LEU A 161 7.63 1.30 9.94
N GLU A 162 8.93 1.49 10.19
CA GLU A 162 9.91 0.39 10.34
C GLU A 162 9.49 -0.60 11.42
N ARG A 163 9.08 -0.09 12.59
CA ARG A 163 8.61 -0.91 13.71
C ARG A 163 7.31 -1.64 13.39
N ALA A 164 6.38 -0.99 12.67
CA ALA A 164 5.13 -1.61 12.26
C ALA A 164 5.37 -2.78 11.30
N PHE A 165 6.30 -2.64 10.35
CA PHE A 165 6.72 -3.73 9.46
C PHE A 165 7.39 -4.86 10.24
N GLY A 166 8.38 -4.57 11.08
CA GLY A 166 9.06 -5.60 11.87
C GLY A 166 8.12 -6.34 12.85
N SER A 167 7.07 -5.68 13.35
CA SER A 167 6.08 -6.30 14.23
C SER A 167 5.06 -7.15 13.49
N SER A 168 4.57 -6.68 12.33
CA SER A 168 3.46 -7.34 11.62
C SER A 168 3.94 -8.37 10.61
N HIS A 169 5.12 -8.16 10.01
CA HIS A 169 5.63 -8.92 8.88
C HIS A 169 7.13 -9.25 9.05
N PRO A 170 7.50 -10.20 9.94
CA PRO A 170 8.90 -10.50 10.23
C PRO A 170 9.72 -10.98 9.02
N ARG A 171 9.07 -11.59 8.01
CA ARG A 171 9.77 -12.01 6.78
C ARG A 171 10.02 -10.87 5.81
N THR A 172 9.20 -9.82 5.89
CA THR A 172 9.31 -8.66 4.99
C THR A 172 10.26 -7.59 5.55
N GLU A 173 10.63 -7.67 6.84
CA GLU A 173 11.59 -6.79 7.50
C GLU A 173 12.92 -6.61 6.74
N PRO A 174 13.57 -7.65 6.19
CA PRO A 174 14.82 -7.49 5.44
C PRO A 174 14.67 -6.60 4.21
N PHE A 175 13.47 -6.54 3.60
CA PHE A 175 13.20 -5.74 2.41
C PHE A 175 12.87 -4.27 2.74
N PHE A 176 12.77 -3.89 4.02
CA PHE A 176 12.44 -2.52 4.43
C PHE A 176 13.46 -1.47 3.91
N HIS A 177 14.70 -1.88 3.63
CA HIS A 177 15.69 -1.00 3.01
C HIS A 177 15.23 -0.42 1.66
N GLU A 178 14.37 -1.11 0.91
CA GLU A 178 13.79 -0.59 -0.33
C GLU A 178 12.82 0.58 -0.09
N VAL A 179 12.12 0.61 1.06
CA VAL A 179 11.33 1.78 1.49
C VAL A 179 12.27 2.97 1.70
N LEU A 180 13.38 2.77 2.41
CA LEU A 180 14.35 3.83 2.68
C LEU A 180 15.02 4.34 1.40
N LYS A 181 15.26 3.46 0.44
CA LYS A 181 15.80 3.80 -0.89
C LYS A 181 14.81 4.63 -1.69
N GLY A 182 13.55 4.22 -1.76
CA GLY A 182 12.48 5.02 -2.39
C GLY A 182 12.31 6.38 -1.71
N TYR A 183 12.41 6.42 -0.38
CA TYR A 183 12.38 7.66 0.38
C TYR A 183 13.59 8.55 0.06
N ALA A 184 14.81 8.00 -0.04
CA ALA A 184 16.01 8.76 -0.39
C ALA A 184 15.91 9.43 -1.77
N GLU A 185 15.25 8.78 -2.72
CA GLU A 185 15.05 9.25 -4.09
C GLU A 185 13.96 10.33 -4.21
N SER A 186 13.10 10.46 -3.20
CA SER A 186 11.91 11.32 -3.27
C SER A 186 12.22 12.83 -3.21
N TYR A 187 13.19 13.26 -2.39
CA TYR A 187 13.62 14.66 -2.30
C TYR A 187 15.03 14.84 -1.70
N LYS A 188 15.69 15.96 -2.02
CA LYS A 188 17.10 16.22 -1.67
C LYS A 188 17.42 16.11 -0.17
N THR A 189 16.52 16.61 0.68
CA THR A 189 16.69 16.63 2.14
C THR A 189 16.40 15.27 2.80
N ALA A 190 15.90 14.28 2.05
CA ALA A 190 15.63 12.94 2.58
C ALA A 190 16.87 12.31 3.23
N ASN A 191 18.07 12.55 2.70
CA ASN A 191 19.31 12.05 3.27
C ASN A 191 19.59 12.58 4.70
N VAL A 192 19.16 13.80 5.01
CA VAL A 192 19.28 14.36 6.37
C VAL A 192 18.36 13.64 7.33
N VAL A 193 17.12 13.37 6.90
CA VAL A 193 16.14 12.60 7.66
C VAL A 193 16.63 11.15 7.87
N LEU A 194 17.24 10.52 6.87
CA LEU A 194 17.79 9.16 7.01
C LEU A 194 18.93 9.09 8.03
N LYS A 195 19.84 10.08 8.05
CA LYS A 195 20.85 10.18 9.11
C LYS A 195 20.21 10.39 10.48
N LYS A 196 19.11 11.14 10.53
CA LYS A 196 18.38 11.37 11.77
C LYS A 196 17.66 10.12 12.26
N LEU A 197 17.10 9.32 11.36
CA LEU A 197 16.49 8.04 11.65
C LEU A 197 17.44 7.11 12.40
N GLU A 198 18.73 7.08 12.05
CA GLU A 198 19.74 6.30 12.81
C GLU A 198 19.87 6.75 14.27
N GLN A 199 19.82 8.05 14.52
CA GLN A 199 19.82 8.60 15.88
C GLN A 199 18.55 8.20 16.65
N VAL A 200 17.39 8.25 15.99
CA VAL A 200 16.11 7.81 16.55
C VAL A 200 16.13 6.31 16.86
N ARG A 201 16.68 5.46 15.98
CA ARG A 201 16.86 4.02 16.19
C ARG A 201 17.70 3.69 17.42
N LEU A 202 18.77 4.46 17.68
CA LEU A 202 19.63 4.30 18.86
C LEU A 202 18.90 4.70 20.15
N ARG A 203 18.06 5.74 20.10
CA ARG A 203 17.25 6.21 21.23
C ARG A 203 16.08 5.28 21.53
N GLY A 204 15.41 4.76 20.50
CA GLY A 204 14.29 3.83 20.63
C GLY A 204 14.67 2.53 21.34
N ARG A 205 15.88 2.02 21.09
CA ARG A 205 16.42 0.82 21.76
C ARG A 205 16.63 0.98 23.27
N LYS A 206 16.89 2.20 23.76
CA LYS A 206 17.04 2.46 25.20
C LYS A 206 15.71 2.43 25.95
N ARG A 207 14.59 2.79 25.29
CA ARG A 207 13.25 2.72 25.89
C ARG A 207 12.72 1.28 26.00
N SER A 208 13.13 0.37 25.12
CA SER A 208 12.73 -1.05 25.17
C SER A 208 13.35 -1.84 26.32
N MET A 209 14.41 -1.34 26.97
CA MET A 209 15.07 -2.00 28.12
C MET A 209 14.53 -1.53 29.48
N VAL A 210 13.61 -0.57 29.49
CA VAL A 210 12.96 -0.05 30.71
C VAL A 210 11.46 -0.29 30.57
N GLY A 211 11.06 -1.56 30.65
CA GLY A 211 9.68 -2.02 30.57
C GLY A 211 9.57 -3.40 31.19
#